data_AF-A0A7S0CZ91-F1
#
_entry.id   AF-A0A7S0CZ91-F1
#
_cell.length_a   1.000
_cell.length_b   1.000
_cell.length_c   1.000
_cell.angle_alpha   90.00
_cell.angle_beta   90.00
_cell.angle_gamma   90.00
#
_symmetry.space_group_name_H-M   'P 1'
#
loop_
_entity.id
_entity.type
_entity.pdbx_description
1 polymer ?
#
loop_
_entity_poly.entity_id
_entity_poly.type
_entity_poly.pdbx_seq_one_letter_code
_entity_poly.pdbx_strand_id
1 'polypeptide(L)'
;WTLPPARSSVGVEPPDAMESIRETLEKAGGVPESARVAIDGGVDAVVHTLSKQVAVAAEHVSGYADVASAHADAASHRLREYEDRFFRVPTATVARAVTSYPYQTAAVALGGTLLIVPATRRLFVKALLGARSSEEAIFNRASRGAASVKDSVVAAEKELKALRDAAVAAEVEMLRGRTSLERAAKGLKALSNRTRKDAIAVEDALDELRRLPSAAAVSARADAAMTANQVAKVRRGVDAALQSVWRAGVQI
;
A
#
# COMPACT_ATOMS: atom_id res chain seq x y z
N TRP A 1 -6.46 14.51 -4.01
CA TRP A 1 -7.19 13.79 -2.96
C TRP A 1 -7.76 12.53 -3.58
N THR A 2 -6.95 11.49 -3.55
CA THR A 2 -7.24 10.13 -4.01
C THR A 2 -8.07 9.43 -2.93
N LEU A 3 -9.20 8.86 -3.33
CA LEU A 3 -10.10 8.10 -2.45
C LEU A 3 -9.41 6.81 -1.94
N PRO A 4 -9.62 6.41 -0.67
CA PRO A 4 -9.21 5.09 -0.19
C PRO A 4 -10.16 3.99 -0.70
N PRO A 5 -9.69 2.74 -0.95
CA PRO A 5 -10.57 1.65 -1.34
C PRO A 5 -11.41 1.13 -0.18
N ALA A 6 -12.67 0.83 -0.49
CA ALA A 6 -13.66 0.26 0.40
C ALA A 6 -13.24 -1.13 0.91
N ARG A 7 -13.49 -1.38 2.20
CA ARG A 7 -13.32 -2.67 2.87
C ARG A 7 -14.21 -3.72 2.20
N SER A 8 -13.61 -4.84 1.81
CA SER A 8 -14.30 -6.07 1.43
C SER A 8 -15.07 -6.63 2.64
N SER A 9 -16.39 -6.66 2.54
CA SER A 9 -17.27 -7.36 3.46
C SER A 9 -17.12 -8.86 3.28
N VAL A 10 -16.81 -9.50 4.40
CA VAL A 10 -16.87 -10.93 4.73
C VAL A 10 -17.93 -11.66 3.91
N GLY A 11 -17.49 -12.57 3.03
CA GLY A 11 -18.35 -13.58 2.43
C GLY A 11 -18.76 -14.56 3.53
N VAL A 12 -20.03 -14.49 3.93
CA VAL A 12 -20.68 -15.52 4.75
C VAL A 12 -21.23 -16.53 3.76
N GLU A 13 -20.53 -17.65 3.60
CA GLU A 13 -21.02 -18.80 2.84
C GLU A 13 -22.30 -19.36 3.51
N PRO A 14 -23.37 -19.65 2.76
CA PRO A 14 -24.54 -20.31 3.30
C PRO A 14 -24.24 -21.79 3.62
N PRO A 15 -24.82 -22.34 4.69
CA PRO A 15 -24.32 -23.56 5.34
C PRO A 15 -24.65 -24.84 4.55
N ASP A 16 -23.64 -25.69 4.38
CA ASP A 16 -23.44 -27.16 4.44
C ASP A 16 -24.62 -28.14 4.69
N ALA A 17 -25.87 -27.70 4.62
CA ALA A 17 -27.03 -28.55 4.86
C ALA A 17 -27.20 -29.60 3.75
N MET A 18 -26.89 -29.27 2.49
CA MET A 18 -26.98 -30.24 1.39
C MET A 18 -25.92 -31.34 1.45
N GLU A 19 -24.71 -31.04 1.93
CA GLU A 19 -23.66 -32.05 2.07
C GLU A 19 -23.92 -32.98 3.25
N SER A 20 -24.42 -32.46 4.37
CA SER A 20 -24.86 -33.27 5.51
C SER A 20 -26.00 -34.23 5.14
N ILE A 21 -26.94 -33.79 4.31
CA ILE A 21 -28.05 -34.64 3.84
C ILE A 21 -27.53 -35.72 2.88
N ARG A 22 -26.59 -35.41 1.98
CA ARG A 22 -25.96 -36.41 1.10
C ARG A 22 -25.14 -37.44 1.89
N GLU A 23 -24.37 -37.00 2.87
CA GLU A 23 -23.51 -37.87 3.66
C GLU A 23 -24.31 -38.80 4.59
N THR A 24 -25.45 -38.33 5.09
CA THR A 24 -26.38 -39.17 5.88
C THR A 24 -27.18 -40.14 5.00
N LEU A 25 -27.45 -39.79 3.74
CA LEU A 25 -28.11 -40.68 2.78
C LEU A 25 -27.18 -41.76 2.23
N GLU A 26 -25.88 -41.49 2.09
CA GLU A 26 -24.88 -42.48 1.67
C GLU A 26 -24.45 -43.44 2.79
N LYS A 27 -24.48 -42.99 4.06
CA LYS A 27 -24.17 -43.85 5.23
C LYS A 27 -25.31 -44.80 5.63
N ALA A 28 -26.54 -44.58 5.19
CA ALA A 28 -27.68 -45.46 5.44
C ALA A 28 -27.97 -46.32 4.20
N GLY A 29 -27.31 -47.46 4.10
CA GLY A 29 -27.51 -48.41 3.00
C GLY A 29 -28.98 -48.79 2.78
N GLY A 30 -29.44 -48.66 1.54
CA GLY A 30 -30.64 -49.33 1.01
C GLY A 30 -32.00 -48.87 1.57
N VAL A 31 -32.50 -47.71 1.14
CA VAL A 31 -33.88 -47.28 1.40
C VAL A 31 -34.85 -48.10 0.53
N PRO A 32 -35.89 -48.76 1.10
CA PRO A 32 -36.92 -49.47 0.33
C PRO A 32 -37.72 -48.52 -0.56
N GLU A 33 -38.18 -49.01 -1.71
CA GLU A 33 -38.78 -48.22 -2.81
C GLU A 33 -39.99 -47.36 -2.38
N SER A 34 -40.72 -47.77 -1.34
CA SER A 34 -41.83 -47.01 -0.74
C SER A 34 -41.39 -45.74 0.00
N ALA A 35 -40.16 -45.71 0.53
CA ALA A 35 -39.60 -44.54 1.19
C ALA A 35 -38.98 -43.55 0.19
N ARG A 36 -38.56 -44.00 -1.00
CA ARG A 36 -38.09 -43.10 -2.07
C ARG A 36 -39.21 -42.19 -2.59
N VAL A 37 -40.40 -42.74 -2.83
CA VAL A 37 -41.57 -41.95 -3.30
C VAL A 37 -42.04 -40.93 -2.24
N ALA A 38 -41.95 -41.28 -0.95
CA ALA A 38 -42.28 -40.34 0.13
C ALA A 38 -41.22 -39.24 0.30
N ILE A 39 -39.94 -39.56 0.08
CA ILE A 39 -38.84 -38.59 0.09
C ILE A 39 -38.92 -37.69 -1.14
N ASP A 40 -39.16 -38.22 -2.34
CA ASP A 40 -39.30 -37.45 -3.57
C ASP A 40 -40.53 -36.52 -3.51
N GLY A 41 -41.67 -37.00 -3.00
CA GLY A 41 -42.85 -36.17 -2.77
C GLY A 41 -42.65 -35.09 -1.71
N GLY A 42 -41.82 -35.36 -0.69
CA GLY A 42 -41.42 -34.37 0.32
C GLY A 42 -40.46 -33.32 -0.23
N VAL A 43 -39.51 -33.74 -1.07
CA VAL A 43 -38.53 -32.86 -1.73
C VAL A 43 -39.25 -31.94 -2.72
N ASP A 44 -40.19 -32.43 -3.53
CA ASP A 44 -40.97 -31.60 -4.45
C ASP A 44 -41.83 -30.55 -3.72
N ALA A 45 -42.42 -30.92 -2.58
CA ALA A 45 -43.18 -29.97 -1.76
C ALA A 45 -42.28 -28.89 -1.13
N VAL A 46 -41.07 -29.26 -0.70
CA VAL A 46 -40.07 -28.31 -0.17
C VAL A 46 -39.52 -27.42 -1.28
N VAL A 47 -39.20 -27.95 -2.46
CA VAL A 47 -38.74 -27.16 -3.61
C VAL A 47 -39.82 -26.19 -4.07
N HIS A 48 -41.09 -26.63 -4.11
CA HIS A 48 -42.19 -25.77 -4.51
C HIS A 48 -42.47 -24.66 -3.48
N THR A 49 -42.38 -24.95 -2.17
CA THR A 49 -42.54 -23.92 -1.12
C THR A 49 -41.37 -22.93 -1.10
N LEU A 50 -40.14 -23.41 -1.29
CA LEU A 50 -38.96 -22.56 -1.44
C LEU A 50 -39.04 -21.70 -2.70
N SER A 51 -39.47 -22.25 -3.84
CA SER A 51 -39.65 -21.48 -5.08
C SER A 51 -40.67 -20.36 -4.92
N LYS A 52 -41.75 -20.59 -4.15
CA LYS A 52 -42.74 -19.56 -3.80
C LYS A 52 -42.14 -18.49 -2.89
N GLN A 53 -41.36 -18.88 -1.88
CA GLN A 53 -40.70 -17.91 -1.00
C GLN A 53 -39.64 -17.09 -1.74
N VAL A 54 -38.90 -17.70 -2.67
CA VAL A 54 -37.94 -17.01 -3.55
C VAL A 54 -38.67 -16.08 -4.52
N ALA A 55 -39.81 -16.47 -5.09
CA ALA A 55 -40.62 -15.61 -5.94
C ALA A 55 -41.18 -14.40 -5.18
N VAL A 56 -41.71 -14.63 -3.96
CA VAL A 56 -42.22 -13.55 -3.09
C VAL A 56 -41.07 -12.63 -2.65
N ALA A 57 -39.89 -13.18 -2.32
CA ALA A 57 -38.71 -12.38 -1.98
C ALA A 57 -38.19 -11.57 -3.18
N ALA A 58 -38.17 -12.18 -4.38
CA ALA A 58 -37.78 -11.49 -5.61
C ALA A 58 -38.75 -10.34 -5.94
N GLU A 59 -40.05 -10.54 -5.75
CA GLU A 59 -41.10 -9.52 -5.94
C GLU A 59 -40.96 -8.37 -4.93
N HIS A 60 -40.64 -8.67 -3.67
CA HIS A 60 -40.37 -7.65 -2.66
C HIS A 60 -39.10 -6.85 -2.99
N VAL A 61 -38.05 -7.51 -3.49
CA VAL A 61 -36.80 -6.84 -3.90
C VAL A 61 -37.01 -5.97 -5.14
N SER A 62 -37.77 -6.42 -6.14
CA SER A 62 -38.12 -5.58 -7.29
C SER A 62 -38.99 -4.39 -6.88
N GLY A 63 -39.95 -4.59 -5.96
CA GLY A 63 -40.76 -3.50 -5.41
C GLY A 63 -39.92 -2.44 -4.67
N TYR A 64 -38.92 -2.86 -3.91
CA TYR A 64 -37.97 -1.93 -3.27
C TYR A 64 -37.06 -1.23 -4.30
N ALA A 65 -36.62 -1.93 -5.34
CA ALA A 65 -35.80 -1.34 -6.41
C ALA A 65 -36.57 -0.27 -7.19
N ASP A 66 -37.83 -0.52 -7.52
CA ASP A 66 -38.69 0.42 -8.24
C ASP A 66 -38.97 1.67 -7.40
N VAL A 67 -39.29 1.51 -6.10
CA VAL A 67 -39.49 2.65 -5.18
C VAL A 67 -38.20 3.43 -4.96
N ALA A 68 -37.05 2.76 -4.86
CA ALA A 68 -35.75 3.42 -4.75
C ALA A 68 -35.41 4.24 -6.01
N SER A 69 -35.67 3.72 -7.21
CA SER A 69 -35.47 4.47 -8.46
C SER A 69 -36.41 5.67 -8.57
N ALA A 70 -37.68 5.53 -8.18
CA ALA A 70 -38.64 6.63 -8.20
C ALA A 70 -38.23 7.76 -7.25
N HIS A 71 -37.67 7.44 -6.08
CA HIS A 71 -37.14 8.46 -5.16
C HIS A 71 -35.84 9.11 -5.66
N ALA A 72 -34.97 8.35 -6.34
CA ALA A 72 -33.77 8.90 -6.96
C ALA A 72 -34.12 9.87 -8.10
N ASP A 73 -35.09 9.52 -8.94
CA ASP A 73 -35.56 10.38 -10.03
C ASP A 73 -36.24 11.64 -9.50
N ALA A 74 -37.09 11.52 -8.48
CA ALA A 74 -37.71 12.66 -7.83
C ALA A 74 -36.69 13.61 -7.15
N ALA A 75 -35.63 13.06 -6.54
CA ALA A 75 -34.54 13.85 -5.97
C ALA A 75 -33.74 14.58 -7.07
N SER A 76 -33.47 13.91 -8.19
CA SER A 76 -32.76 14.51 -9.33
C SER A 76 -33.54 15.67 -9.96
N HIS A 77 -34.86 15.54 -10.07
CA HIS A 77 -35.72 16.59 -10.64
C HIS A 77 -35.73 17.85 -9.77
N ARG A 78 -35.80 17.68 -8.45
CA ARG A 78 -35.74 18.80 -7.49
C ARG A 78 -34.38 19.49 -7.50
N LEU A 79 -33.29 18.73 -7.59
CA LEU A 79 -31.94 19.30 -7.70
C LEU A 79 -31.80 20.14 -8.97
N ARG A 80 -32.30 19.64 -10.11
CA ARG A 80 -32.30 20.40 -11.38
C ARG A 80 -33.11 21.68 -11.31
N GLU A 81 -34.25 21.68 -10.64
CA GLU A 81 -35.06 22.91 -10.46
C GLU A 81 -34.36 23.97 -9.59
N TYR A 82 -33.63 23.55 -8.56
CA TYR A 82 -32.81 24.46 -7.76
C TYR A 82 -31.57 24.94 -8.52
N GLU A 83 -30.91 24.04 -9.24
CA GLU A 83 -29.77 24.34 -10.11
C GLU A 83 -30.15 25.38 -11.16
N ASP A 84 -31.26 25.16 -11.87
CA ASP A 84 -31.75 26.09 -12.88
C ASP A 84 -32.06 27.47 -12.29
N ARG A 85 -32.67 27.53 -11.10
CA ARG A 85 -32.97 28.82 -10.46
C ARG A 85 -31.71 29.54 -9.98
N PHE A 86 -30.75 28.79 -9.45
CA PHE A 86 -29.52 29.32 -8.90
C PHE A 86 -28.55 29.77 -9.98
N PHE A 87 -28.46 29.06 -11.11
CA PHE A 87 -27.52 29.41 -12.18
C PHE A 87 -28.14 30.33 -13.24
N ARG A 88 -29.39 30.12 -13.66
CA ARG A 88 -29.97 30.86 -14.79
C ARG A 88 -30.17 32.35 -14.51
N VAL A 89 -30.63 32.72 -13.31
CA VAL A 89 -30.89 34.13 -12.95
C VAL A 89 -29.60 34.96 -12.88
N PRO A 90 -28.55 34.55 -12.13
CA PRO A 90 -27.30 35.30 -12.09
C PRO A 90 -26.53 35.23 -13.41
N THR A 91 -26.52 34.10 -14.12
CA THR A 91 -25.86 34.04 -15.45
C THR A 91 -26.56 34.93 -16.48
N ALA A 92 -27.90 35.00 -16.47
CA ALA A 92 -28.64 35.91 -17.34
C ALA A 92 -28.41 37.38 -17.00
N THR A 93 -28.33 37.74 -15.71
CA THR A 93 -28.03 39.12 -15.30
C THR A 93 -26.58 39.50 -15.59
N VAL A 94 -25.62 38.59 -15.40
CA VAL A 94 -24.21 38.79 -15.79
C VAL A 94 -24.08 38.91 -17.31
N ALA A 95 -24.71 38.02 -18.08
CA ALA A 95 -24.70 38.08 -19.54
C ALA A 95 -25.29 39.41 -20.06
N ARG A 96 -26.41 39.86 -19.48
CA ARG A 96 -27.01 41.15 -19.81
C ARG A 96 -26.08 42.31 -19.45
N ALA A 97 -25.48 42.29 -18.26
CA ALA A 97 -24.53 43.32 -17.83
C ALA A 97 -23.31 43.42 -18.75
N VAL A 98 -22.78 42.28 -19.21
CA VAL A 98 -21.64 42.22 -20.15
C VAL A 98 -22.00 42.85 -21.50
N THR A 99 -23.22 42.62 -22.00
CA THR A 99 -23.67 43.22 -23.26
C THR A 99 -23.98 44.71 -23.16
N SER A 100 -24.50 45.17 -22.01
CA SER A 100 -24.90 46.58 -21.82
C SER A 100 -23.76 47.49 -21.39
N TYR A 101 -22.79 46.98 -20.62
CA TYR A 101 -21.69 47.78 -20.06
C TYR A 101 -20.34 47.03 -20.09
N PRO A 102 -19.80 46.72 -21.29
CA PRO A 102 -18.65 45.84 -21.43
C PRO A 102 -17.40 46.31 -20.67
N TYR A 103 -17.14 47.62 -20.63
CA TYR A 103 -15.97 48.19 -19.94
C TYR A 103 -16.10 48.16 -18.41
N GLN A 104 -17.30 48.37 -17.86
CA GLN A 104 -17.52 48.34 -16.41
C GLN A 104 -17.48 46.90 -15.89
N THR A 105 -18.07 45.96 -16.63
CA THR A 105 -17.98 44.53 -16.27
C THR A 105 -16.57 43.99 -16.37
N ALA A 106 -15.78 44.45 -17.36
CA ALA A 106 -14.37 44.10 -17.46
C ALA A 106 -13.57 44.60 -16.25
N ALA A 107 -13.81 45.85 -15.81
CA ALA A 107 -13.14 46.41 -14.63
C ALA A 107 -13.51 45.67 -13.34
N VAL A 108 -14.79 45.32 -13.14
CA VAL A 108 -15.25 44.56 -11.97
C VAL A 108 -14.71 43.13 -11.99
N ALA A 109 -14.69 42.48 -13.16
CA ALA A 109 -14.12 41.14 -13.31
C ALA A 109 -12.61 41.14 -13.04
N LEU A 110 -11.88 42.13 -13.55
CA LEU A 110 -10.45 42.30 -13.28
C LEU A 110 -10.17 42.61 -11.80
N GLY A 111 -10.96 43.47 -11.16
CA GLY A 111 -10.85 43.75 -9.74
C GLY A 111 -11.18 42.54 -8.85
N GLY A 112 -12.24 41.80 -9.19
CA GLY A 112 -12.64 40.58 -8.49
C GLY A 112 -11.61 39.46 -8.63
N THR A 113 -11.08 39.25 -9.83
CA THR A 113 -10.00 38.26 -10.07
C THR A 113 -8.72 38.62 -9.33
N LEU A 114 -8.37 39.91 -9.25
CA LEU A 114 -7.24 40.35 -8.43
C LEU A 114 -7.47 40.05 -6.95
N LEU A 115 -8.70 40.07 -6.44
CA LEU A 115 -9.01 39.83 -5.03
C LEU A 115 -9.01 38.35 -4.64
N ILE A 116 -9.21 37.46 -5.61
CA ILE A 116 -9.12 36.01 -5.44
C ILE A 116 -7.67 35.56 -5.22
N VAL A 117 -6.68 36.29 -5.77
CA VAL A 117 -5.26 35.98 -5.58
C VAL A 117 -4.86 36.21 -4.12
N PRO A 118 -4.28 35.22 -3.41
CA PRO A 118 -3.99 35.33 -1.97
C PRO A 118 -2.92 36.39 -1.64
N ALA A 119 -2.03 36.70 -2.58
CA ALA A 119 -0.96 37.68 -2.40
C ALA A 119 -1.49 39.13 -2.39
N THR A 120 -2.32 39.49 -3.36
CA THR A 120 -2.96 40.81 -3.49
C THR A 120 -3.91 41.09 -2.33
N ARG A 121 -4.70 40.09 -1.90
CA ARG A 121 -5.56 40.21 -0.72
C ARG A 121 -4.77 40.59 0.54
N ARG A 122 -3.62 39.95 0.79
CA ARG A 122 -2.74 40.30 1.92
C ARG A 122 -2.19 41.72 1.80
N LEU A 123 -1.90 42.17 0.58
CA LEU A 123 -1.38 43.50 0.29
C LEU A 123 -2.43 44.58 0.54
N PHE A 124 -3.66 44.40 0.06
CA PHE A 124 -4.78 45.31 0.35
C PHE A 124 -5.13 45.36 1.83
N VAL A 125 -5.17 44.21 2.52
CA VAL A 125 -5.40 44.16 3.97
C VAL A 125 -4.28 44.89 4.73
N LYS A 126 -3.00 44.68 4.36
CA LYS A 126 -1.87 45.41 4.96
C LYS A 126 -1.92 46.91 4.68
N ALA A 127 -2.30 47.32 3.47
CA ALA A 127 -2.37 48.73 3.09
C ALA A 127 -3.54 49.47 3.76
N LEU A 128 -4.74 48.87 3.80
CA LEU A 128 -5.94 49.49 4.38
C LEU A 128 -5.96 49.45 5.91
N LEU A 129 -5.52 48.36 6.55
CA LEU A 129 -5.51 48.24 8.01
C LEU A 129 -4.20 48.74 8.63
N GLY A 130 -3.08 48.71 7.89
CA GLY A 130 -1.79 49.22 8.36
C GLY A 130 -1.73 50.74 8.48
N ALA A 131 -2.55 51.48 7.73
CA ALA A 131 -2.63 52.93 7.81
C ALA A 131 -3.32 53.46 9.08
N ARG A 132 -3.96 52.57 9.88
CA ARG A 132 -4.72 52.94 11.10
C ARG A 132 -4.19 52.33 12.39
N SER A 133 -3.09 51.59 12.36
CA SER A 133 -2.51 51.02 13.59
C SER A 133 -1.65 52.05 14.31
N SER A 134 -1.97 52.31 15.59
CA SER A 134 -1.12 53.06 16.52
C SER A 134 0.31 52.48 16.54
N GLU A 135 1.31 53.35 16.65
CA GLU A 135 2.74 52.98 16.74
C GLU A 135 2.97 51.96 17.87
N GLU A 136 2.25 52.09 18.99
CA GLU A 136 2.31 51.16 20.12
C GLU A 136 1.81 49.76 19.75
N ALA A 137 0.80 49.66 18.88
CA ALA A 137 0.27 48.37 18.44
C ALA A 137 1.24 47.65 17.49
N ILE A 138 1.93 48.41 16.63
CA ILE A 138 2.99 47.87 15.75
C ILE A 138 4.19 47.41 16.59
N PHE A 139 4.64 48.24 17.53
CA PHE A 139 5.75 47.93 18.43
C PHE A 139 5.46 46.68 19.29
N ASN A 140 4.28 46.61 19.93
CA ASN A 140 3.89 45.46 20.73
C ASN A 140 3.81 44.17 19.91
N ARG A 141 3.34 44.25 18.66
CA ARG A 141 3.31 43.10 17.75
C ARG A 141 4.70 42.68 17.32
N ALA A 142 5.58 43.62 17.00
CA ALA A 142 6.96 43.35 16.62
C ALA A 142 7.76 42.75 17.78
N SER A 143 7.60 43.30 18.99
CA SER A 143 8.24 42.79 20.21
C SER A 143 7.79 41.36 20.56
N ARG A 144 6.47 41.09 20.53
CA ARG A 144 5.94 39.73 20.70
C ARG A 144 6.41 38.77 19.62
N GLY A 145 6.48 39.25 18.37
CA GLY A 145 7.03 38.49 17.25
C GLY A 145 8.49 38.11 17.49
N ALA A 146 9.33 39.08 17.85
CA ALA A 146 10.74 38.88 18.16
C ALA A 146 10.96 37.91 19.34
N ALA A 147 10.15 38.02 20.40
CA ALA A 147 10.18 37.09 21.52
C ALA A 147 9.82 35.65 21.07
N SER A 148 8.74 35.48 20.30
CA SER A 148 8.35 34.15 19.80
C SER A 148 9.40 33.53 18.87
N VAL A 149 10.05 34.37 18.04
CA VAL A 149 11.12 33.91 17.15
C VAL A 149 12.33 33.50 17.97
N LYS A 150 12.70 34.26 19.00
CA LYS A 150 13.79 33.90 19.91
C LYS A 150 13.55 32.53 20.57
N ASP A 151 12.36 32.28 21.07
CA ASP A 151 12.00 30.99 21.68
C ASP A 151 12.06 29.85 20.65
N SER A 152 11.60 30.11 19.42
CA SER A 152 11.67 29.13 18.34
C SER A 152 13.11 28.81 17.92
N VAL A 153 14.02 29.80 17.94
CA VAL A 153 15.44 29.61 17.63
C VAL A 153 16.10 28.76 18.71
N VAL A 154 15.85 29.03 19.99
CA VAL A 154 16.39 28.24 21.09
C VAL A 154 15.92 26.77 21.01
N ALA A 155 14.64 26.55 20.67
CA ALA A 155 14.11 25.20 20.44
C ALA A 155 14.80 24.51 19.25
N ALA A 156 14.98 25.22 18.13
CA ALA A 156 15.64 24.71 16.94
C ALA A 156 17.13 24.42 17.19
N GLU A 157 17.84 25.24 17.96
CA GLU A 157 19.24 25.00 18.33
C GLU A 157 19.38 23.73 19.18
N LYS A 158 18.46 23.50 20.12
CA LYS A 158 18.43 22.28 20.93
C LYS A 158 18.19 21.04 20.07
N GLU A 159 17.23 21.11 19.15
CA GLU A 159 16.93 20.02 18.24
C GLU A 159 18.09 19.75 17.27
N LEU A 160 18.70 20.81 16.73
CA LEU A 160 19.89 20.71 15.88
C LEU A 160 21.03 20.00 16.61
N LYS A 161 21.28 20.34 17.89
CA LYS A 161 22.33 19.69 18.68
C LYS A 161 22.01 18.20 18.88
N ALA A 162 20.79 17.86 19.26
CA ALA A 162 20.37 16.47 19.44
C ALA A 162 20.49 15.64 18.15
N LEU A 163 20.06 16.20 17.01
CA LEU A 163 20.16 15.55 15.71
C LEU A 163 21.62 15.39 15.26
N ARG A 164 22.46 16.39 15.53
CA ARG A 164 23.89 16.33 15.22
C ARG A 164 24.58 15.23 16.04
N ASP A 165 24.31 15.16 17.34
CA ASP A 165 24.89 14.14 18.21
C ASP A 165 24.45 12.73 17.78
N ALA A 166 23.18 12.57 17.40
CA ALA A 166 22.65 11.31 16.84
C ALA A 166 23.31 10.95 15.50
N ALA A 167 23.54 11.93 14.61
CA ALA A 167 24.21 11.70 13.33
C ALA A 167 25.67 11.26 13.51
N VAL A 168 26.40 11.88 14.44
CA VAL A 168 27.79 11.50 14.76
C VAL A 168 27.85 10.09 15.34
N ALA A 169 26.91 9.73 16.23
CA ALA A 169 26.84 8.38 16.78
C ALA A 169 26.59 7.33 15.67
N ALA A 170 25.65 7.61 14.76
CA ALA A 170 25.34 6.74 13.63
C ALA A 170 26.54 6.59 12.67
N GLU A 171 27.31 7.67 12.43
CA GLU A 171 28.52 7.62 11.60
C GLU A 171 29.57 6.67 12.19
N VAL A 172 29.79 6.75 13.50
CA VAL A 172 30.75 5.87 14.20
C VAL A 172 30.33 4.40 14.08
N GLU A 173 29.05 4.09 14.25
CA GLU A 173 28.52 2.73 14.09
C GLU A 173 28.63 2.23 12.65
N MET A 174 28.34 3.08 11.66
CA MET A 174 28.50 2.76 10.25
C MET A 174 29.95 2.43 9.90
N LEU A 175 30.90 3.25 10.38
CA LEU A 175 32.33 2.99 10.19
C LEU A 175 32.76 1.67 10.83
N ARG A 176 32.31 1.39 12.06
CA ARG A 176 32.57 0.10 12.72
C ARG A 176 31.99 -1.06 11.91
N GLY A 177 30.74 -0.95 11.46
CA GLY A 177 30.08 -1.92 10.59
C GLY A 177 30.88 -2.18 9.31
N ARG A 178 31.34 -1.12 8.63
CA ARG A 178 32.20 -1.22 7.44
C ARG A 178 33.48 -1.99 7.72
N THR A 179 34.20 -1.68 8.80
CA THR A 179 35.43 -2.42 9.14
C THR A 179 35.17 -3.89 9.47
N SER A 180 34.01 -4.22 10.04
CA SER A 180 33.61 -5.61 10.29
C SER A 180 33.36 -6.36 8.98
N LEU A 181 32.64 -5.72 8.04
CA LEU A 181 32.40 -6.28 6.70
C LEU A 181 33.71 -6.47 5.92
N GLU A 182 34.64 -5.52 5.98
CA GLU A 182 35.97 -5.66 5.35
C GLU A 182 36.76 -6.85 5.91
N ARG A 183 36.73 -7.07 7.23
CA ARG A 183 37.37 -8.24 7.85
C ARG A 183 36.71 -9.54 7.40
N ALA A 184 35.37 -9.59 7.38
CA ALA A 184 34.62 -10.74 6.89
C ALA A 184 34.92 -11.03 5.41
N ALA A 185 35.01 -9.99 4.57
CA ALA A 185 35.36 -10.10 3.16
C ALA A 185 36.74 -10.72 2.96
N LYS A 186 37.76 -10.25 3.71
CA LYS A 186 39.11 -10.82 3.69
C LYS A 186 39.10 -12.29 4.12
N GLY A 187 38.33 -12.63 5.16
CA GLY A 187 38.12 -14.01 5.60
C GLY A 187 37.50 -14.90 4.52
N LEU A 188 36.45 -14.43 3.85
CA LEU A 188 35.78 -15.12 2.75
C LEU A 188 36.71 -15.30 1.54
N LYS A 189 37.51 -14.28 1.18
CA LYS A 189 38.49 -14.35 0.10
C LYS A 189 39.58 -15.39 0.40
N ALA A 190 40.07 -15.42 1.63
CA ALA A 190 41.02 -16.44 2.08
C ALA A 190 40.40 -17.85 2.09
N LEU A 191 39.13 -17.98 2.49
CA LEU A 191 38.41 -19.25 2.43
C LEU A 191 38.20 -19.70 0.98
N SER A 192 37.78 -18.83 0.08
CA SER A 192 37.64 -19.10 -1.36
C SER A 192 38.94 -19.65 -1.95
N ASN A 193 40.08 -19.03 -1.64
CA ASN A 193 41.39 -19.49 -2.09
C ASN A 193 41.77 -20.87 -1.53
N ARG A 194 41.45 -21.16 -0.27
CA ARG A 194 41.68 -22.48 0.34
C ARG A 194 40.79 -23.55 -0.29
N THR A 195 39.48 -23.31 -0.33
CA THR A 195 38.50 -24.19 -0.95
C THR A 195 38.80 -24.45 -2.44
N ARG A 196 39.38 -23.47 -3.16
CA ARG A 196 39.87 -23.67 -4.53
C ARG A 196 41.02 -24.67 -4.59
N LYS A 197 41.99 -24.57 -3.68
CA LYS A 197 43.11 -25.55 -3.59
C LYS A 197 42.60 -26.93 -3.20
N ASP A 198 41.67 -26.99 -2.24
CA ASP A 198 41.07 -28.25 -1.80
C ASP A 198 40.27 -28.90 -2.94
N ALA A 199 39.55 -28.12 -3.75
CA ALA A 199 38.85 -28.62 -4.93
C ALA A 199 39.79 -29.28 -5.93
N ILE A 200 40.91 -28.62 -6.23
CA ILE A 200 41.95 -29.16 -7.12
C ILE A 200 42.51 -30.47 -6.55
N ALA A 201 42.87 -30.48 -5.26
CA ALA A 201 43.43 -31.68 -4.62
C ALA A 201 42.46 -32.87 -4.60
N VAL A 202 41.16 -32.62 -4.37
CA VAL A 202 40.14 -33.68 -4.41
C VAL A 202 39.92 -34.18 -5.84
N GLU A 203 39.98 -33.30 -6.84
CA GLU A 203 39.84 -33.68 -8.24
C GLU A 203 41.06 -34.49 -8.73
N ASP A 204 42.27 -34.09 -8.36
CA ASP A 204 43.50 -34.85 -8.61
C ASP A 204 43.44 -36.24 -7.96
N ALA A 205 42.99 -36.33 -6.70
CA ALA A 205 42.81 -37.61 -6.00
C ALA A 205 41.74 -38.50 -6.67
N LEU A 206 40.65 -37.92 -7.16
CA LEU A 206 39.63 -38.64 -7.93
C LEU A 206 40.19 -39.21 -9.22
N ASP A 207 41.01 -38.45 -9.94
CA ASP A 207 41.63 -38.88 -11.19
C ASP A 207 42.68 -39.98 -10.98
N GLU A 208 43.44 -39.92 -9.90
CA GLU A 208 44.33 -41.02 -9.50
C GLU A 208 43.53 -42.28 -9.15
N LEU A 209 42.52 -42.16 -8.29
CA LEU A 209 41.68 -43.29 -7.89
C LEU A 209 40.95 -43.93 -9.08
N ARG A 210 40.59 -43.15 -10.11
CA ARG A 210 39.99 -43.64 -11.37
C ARG A 210 40.88 -44.59 -12.15
N ARG A 211 42.21 -44.49 -11.99
CA ARG A 211 43.18 -45.36 -12.69
C ARG A 211 43.35 -46.72 -12.01
N LEU A 212 42.96 -46.88 -10.75
CA LEU A 212 43.10 -48.13 -10.00
C LEU A 212 41.81 -48.99 -10.08
N PRO A 213 41.86 -50.25 -10.54
CA PRO A 213 40.67 -51.11 -10.64
C PRO A 213 40.28 -51.85 -9.34
N SER A 214 40.84 -51.50 -8.17
CA SER A 214 40.58 -52.23 -6.92
C SER A 214 39.23 -51.88 -6.27
N ALA A 215 38.63 -52.83 -5.56
CA ALA A 215 37.35 -52.60 -4.85
C ALA A 215 37.46 -51.48 -3.79
N ALA A 216 38.59 -51.39 -3.10
CA ALA A 216 38.87 -50.29 -2.16
C ALA A 216 39.00 -48.93 -2.85
N ALA A 217 39.49 -48.88 -4.10
CA ALA A 217 39.51 -47.65 -4.89
C ALA A 217 38.09 -47.20 -5.25
N VAL A 218 37.16 -48.13 -5.50
CA VAL A 218 35.76 -47.77 -5.81
C VAL A 218 35.06 -47.13 -4.61
N SER A 219 35.24 -47.65 -3.39
CA SER A 219 34.70 -47.01 -2.19
C SER A 219 35.33 -45.65 -1.94
N ALA A 220 36.66 -45.54 -2.09
CA ALA A 220 37.37 -44.26 -1.94
C ALA A 220 36.94 -43.21 -2.96
N ARG A 221 36.57 -43.60 -4.19
CA ARG A 221 36.00 -42.69 -5.20
C ARG A 221 34.65 -42.12 -4.77
N ALA A 222 33.80 -42.95 -4.15
CA ALA A 222 32.50 -42.49 -3.66
C ALA A 222 32.68 -41.45 -2.56
N ASP A 223 33.59 -41.70 -1.61
CA ASP A 223 33.91 -40.77 -0.53
C ASP A 223 34.53 -39.47 -1.07
N ALA A 224 35.49 -39.57 -2.01
CA ALA A 224 36.10 -38.41 -2.65
C ALA A 224 35.12 -37.61 -3.52
N ALA A 225 34.13 -38.26 -4.15
CA ALA A 225 33.07 -37.56 -4.89
C ALA A 225 32.11 -36.82 -3.93
N MET A 226 31.84 -37.39 -2.76
CA MET A 226 31.05 -36.73 -1.72
C MET A 226 31.77 -35.51 -1.14
N THR A 227 33.08 -35.61 -0.89
CA THR A 227 33.88 -34.45 -0.45
C THR A 227 33.95 -33.39 -1.54
N ALA A 228 34.11 -33.76 -2.82
CA ALA A 228 34.08 -32.82 -3.95
C ALA A 228 32.75 -32.02 -3.99
N ASN A 229 31.62 -32.69 -3.79
CA ASN A 229 30.31 -32.05 -3.72
C ASN A 229 30.20 -31.09 -2.52
N GLN A 230 30.75 -31.45 -1.36
CA GLN A 230 30.79 -30.57 -0.19
C GLN A 230 31.66 -29.33 -0.46
N VAL A 231 32.85 -29.51 -1.04
CA VAL A 231 33.74 -28.40 -1.44
C VAL A 231 33.03 -27.47 -2.44
N ALA A 232 32.34 -28.03 -3.43
CA ALA A 232 31.56 -27.25 -4.40
C ALA A 232 30.43 -26.46 -3.73
N LYS A 233 29.73 -27.05 -2.76
CA LYS A 233 28.68 -26.37 -1.97
C LYS A 233 29.25 -25.21 -1.16
N VAL A 234 30.38 -25.42 -0.49
CA VAL A 234 31.08 -24.37 0.27
C VAL A 234 31.48 -23.23 -0.67
N ARG A 235 32.02 -23.53 -1.85
CA ARG A 235 32.43 -22.52 -2.82
C ARG A 235 31.27 -21.62 -3.26
N ARG A 236 30.13 -22.22 -3.64
CA ARG A 236 28.91 -21.46 -3.99
C ARG A 236 28.43 -20.58 -2.83
N GLY A 237 28.50 -21.09 -1.59
CA GLY A 237 28.14 -20.31 -0.39
C GLY A 237 29.07 -19.13 -0.16
N VAL A 238 30.38 -19.32 -0.35
CA VAL A 238 31.39 -18.25 -0.24
C VAL A 238 31.18 -17.19 -1.33
N ASP A 239 30.90 -17.58 -2.56
CA ASP A 239 30.65 -16.65 -3.66
C ASP A 239 29.38 -15.81 -3.41
N ALA A 240 28.30 -16.44 -2.93
CA ALA A 240 27.08 -15.75 -2.54
C ALA A 240 27.31 -14.76 -1.38
N ALA A 241 28.13 -15.13 -0.39
CA ALA A 241 28.49 -14.28 0.73
C ALA A 241 29.41 -13.11 0.30
N LEU A 242 30.33 -13.32 -0.65
CA LEU A 242 31.12 -12.23 -1.22
C LEU A 242 30.25 -11.25 -2.01
N GLN A 243 29.26 -11.75 -2.75
CA GLN A 243 28.31 -10.91 -3.48
C GLN A 243 27.44 -10.07 -2.54
N SER A 244 27.03 -10.61 -1.39
CA SER A 244 26.26 -9.85 -0.39
C SER A 244 27.10 -8.73 0.23
N VAL A 245 28.38 -8.97 0.50
CA VAL A 245 29.31 -7.93 0.99
C VAL A 245 29.56 -6.85 -0.06
N TRP A 246 29.68 -7.22 -1.34
CA TRP A 246 29.81 -6.24 -2.43
C TRP A 246 28.56 -5.36 -2.57
N ARG A 247 27.36 -5.94 -2.45
CA ARG A 247 26.10 -5.18 -2.43
C ARG A 247 26.01 -4.21 -1.25
N ALA A 248 26.67 -4.49 -0.14
CA ALA A 248 26.78 -3.60 1.00
C ALA A 248 27.76 -2.43 0.79
N GLY A 249 28.38 -2.32 -0.40
CA GLY A 249 29.23 -1.18 -0.78
C GLY A 249 30.69 -1.29 -0.34
N VAL A 250 31.12 -2.44 0.16
CA VAL A 250 32.53 -2.69 0.52
C VAL A 250 33.29 -3.22 -0.70
N GLN A 251 34.33 -2.50 -1.12
CA GLN A 251 35.25 -2.96 -2.15
C GLN A 251 36.23 -3.99 -1.55
N ILE A 252 36.44 -5.12 -2.25
CA ILE A 252 37.17 -6.32 -1.80
C ILE A 252 38.36 -6.61 -2.74
#